data_AF-A0A947G1E8-F1
#
_entry.id   AF-A0A947G1E8-F1
#
_cell.length_a   1.000
_cell.length_b   1.000
_cell.length_c   1.000
_cell.angle_alpha   90.00
_cell.angle_beta   90.00
_cell.angle_gamma   90.00
#
_symmetry.space_group_name_H-M   'P 1'
#
loop_
_entity.id
_entity.type
_entity.pdbx_description
1 polymer ?
#
loop_
_entity_poly.entity_id
_entity_poly.type
_entity_poly.pdbx_seq_one_letter_code
_entity_poly.pdbx_strand_id
1 'polypeptide(L)'
;GEDWAELEELYGQLTGQWNRYMGHVVANIGGVVRTRRRQGQDGLIYEPVPAETQRRAMQFITDEAFTPPTWMIDEEILGRIENVGTVERMRRLQVGVLNNVLQTGRMQRLIEAEARFGDGTYSLTEMVGDAREGVWTELRTGRAIGTYRRNLQRGYLERLDELMNGDGPSAPTSSFPGLDEYYTNVNLPQSDIRAVVRGELELLQREIRNRLGAGANRMTRLHLQDALARIESILDPEE
;
A
#
# COMPACT_ATOMS: atom_id res chain seq x y z
N GLY A 1 41.61 0.56 11.12
CA GLY A 1 40.88 0.28 9.87
C GLY A 1 39.74 1.26 9.80
N GLU A 2 39.37 1.70 8.61
CA GLU A 2 38.19 2.54 8.41
C GLU A 2 36.95 1.77 8.90
N ASP A 3 36.10 2.44 9.66
CA ASP A 3 34.89 1.86 10.26
C ASP A 3 33.79 1.74 9.19
N TRP A 4 32.83 0.84 9.38
CA TRP A 4 31.72 0.62 8.45
C TRP A 4 30.64 1.71 8.52
N ALA A 5 30.85 2.76 9.32
CA ALA A 5 29.94 3.87 9.52
C ALA A 5 29.61 4.62 8.20
N GLU A 6 30.58 4.82 7.31
CA GLU A 6 30.35 5.48 6.01
C GLU A 6 29.48 4.61 5.09
N LEU A 7 29.67 3.28 5.13
CA LEU A 7 28.86 2.33 4.38
C LEU A 7 27.42 2.29 4.89
N GLU A 8 27.23 2.33 6.21
CA GLU A 8 25.90 2.44 6.84
C GLU A 8 25.20 3.76 6.47
N GLU A 9 25.94 4.88 6.48
CA GLU A 9 25.40 6.19 6.08
C GLU A 9 24.95 6.18 4.62
N LEU A 10 25.80 5.72 3.70
CA LEU A 10 25.47 5.68 2.27
C LEU A 10 24.25 4.79 2.00
N TYR A 11 24.18 3.63 2.67
CA TYR A 11 23.01 2.75 2.60
C TYR A 11 21.75 3.45 3.13
N GLY A 12 21.86 4.18 4.24
CA GLY A 12 20.80 5.03 4.77
C GLY A 12 20.31 6.09 3.76
N GLN A 13 21.22 6.82 3.12
CA GLN A 13 20.89 7.82 2.10
C GLN A 13 20.16 7.21 0.90
N LEU A 14 20.60 6.03 0.43
CA LEU A 14 19.97 5.29 -0.65
C LEU A 14 18.54 4.84 -0.28
N THR A 15 18.32 4.33 0.93
CA THR A 15 16.97 3.99 1.40
C THR A 15 16.07 5.23 1.53
N GLY A 16 16.63 6.36 1.95
CA GLY A 16 15.91 7.65 2.01
C GLY A 16 15.50 8.16 0.64
N GLN A 17 16.39 8.04 -0.35
CA GLN A 17 16.11 8.41 -1.73
C GLN A 17 15.06 7.51 -2.38
N TRP A 18 15.13 6.20 -2.12
CA TRP A 18 14.10 5.26 -2.56
C TRP A 18 12.71 5.63 -1.99
N ASN A 19 12.61 5.90 -0.69
CA ASN A 19 11.35 6.32 -0.06
C ASN A 19 10.78 7.59 -0.71
N ARG A 20 11.63 8.57 -1.02
CA ARG A 20 11.23 9.81 -1.69
C ARG A 20 10.62 9.52 -3.07
N TYR A 21 11.26 8.65 -3.86
CA TYR A 21 10.74 8.28 -5.17
C TYR A 21 9.43 7.51 -5.09
N MET A 22 9.31 6.57 -4.15
CA MET A 22 8.04 5.87 -3.93
C MET A 22 6.93 6.85 -3.55
N GLY A 23 7.21 7.83 -2.68
CA GLY A 23 6.26 8.89 -2.34
C GLY A 23 5.79 9.71 -3.55
N HIS A 24 6.69 10.06 -4.46
CA HIS A 24 6.34 10.77 -5.69
C HIS A 24 5.46 9.95 -6.62
N VAL A 25 5.71 8.64 -6.75
CA VAL A 25 4.87 7.77 -7.58
C VAL A 25 3.49 7.59 -6.94
N VAL A 26 3.44 7.33 -5.63
CA VAL A 26 2.19 7.21 -4.86
C VAL A 26 1.32 8.47 -4.93
N ALA A 27 1.91 9.66 -5.11
CA ALA A 27 1.16 10.90 -5.29
C ALA A 27 0.33 10.95 -6.59
N ASN A 28 0.65 10.10 -7.58
CA ASN A 28 -0.16 9.98 -8.81
C ASN A 28 -1.43 9.15 -8.57
N ILE A 29 -1.42 8.23 -7.60
CA ILE A 29 -2.57 7.38 -7.28
C ILE A 29 -3.56 8.22 -6.45
N GLY A 30 -4.82 8.30 -6.90
CA GLY A 30 -5.84 9.21 -6.36
C GLY A 30 -5.36 10.66 -6.23
N GLY A 31 -4.45 11.08 -7.10
CA GLY A 31 -3.93 12.43 -7.19
C GLY A 31 -4.89 13.37 -7.90
N VAL A 32 -4.79 14.67 -7.61
CA VAL A 32 -5.56 15.73 -8.26
C VAL A 32 -4.60 16.73 -8.89
N VAL A 33 -4.75 16.97 -10.18
CA VAL A 33 -4.06 18.02 -10.92
C VAL A 33 -4.76 19.35 -10.65
N ARG A 34 -4.01 20.31 -10.10
CA ARG A 34 -4.49 21.69 -9.90
C ARG A 34 -3.95 22.59 -11.01
N THR A 35 -4.83 23.08 -11.87
CA THR A 35 -4.48 24.06 -12.90
C THR A 35 -4.84 25.46 -12.41
N ARG A 36 -3.87 26.38 -12.36
CA ARG A 36 -4.14 27.80 -12.06
C ARG A 36 -4.86 28.44 -13.25
N ARG A 37 -6.17 28.66 -13.13
CA ARG A 37 -6.99 29.35 -14.13
C ARG A 37 -7.54 30.67 -13.57
N ARG A 38 -7.66 31.69 -14.42
CA ARG A 38 -8.36 32.95 -14.08
C ARG A 38 -9.86 32.83 -14.43
N GLN A 39 -10.71 33.64 -13.80
CA GLN A 39 -12.12 33.72 -14.21
C GLN A 39 -12.21 34.03 -15.71
N GLY A 40 -12.98 33.22 -16.44
CA GLY A 40 -13.15 33.35 -17.90
C GLY A 40 -12.25 32.44 -18.75
N GLN A 41 -11.35 31.64 -18.15
CA GLN A 41 -10.63 30.58 -18.87
C GLN A 41 -11.40 29.26 -18.78
N ASP A 42 -11.57 28.56 -19.91
CA ASP A 42 -12.33 27.31 -19.98
C ASP A 42 -11.69 26.18 -19.17
N GLY A 43 -12.56 25.29 -18.65
CA GLY A 43 -12.28 24.02 -17.97
C GLY A 43 -11.95 24.11 -16.46
N LEU A 44 -11.65 22.96 -15.85
CA LEU A 44 -11.67 22.80 -14.39
C LEU A 44 -10.34 23.17 -13.72
N ILE A 45 -10.43 23.73 -12.49
CA ILE A 45 -9.26 24.00 -11.65
C ILE A 45 -8.69 22.71 -11.05
N TYR A 46 -9.56 21.74 -10.74
CA TYR A 46 -9.22 20.47 -10.12
C TYR A 46 -9.72 19.32 -10.98
N GLU A 47 -8.79 18.50 -11.45
CA GLU A 47 -9.05 17.33 -12.29
C GLU A 47 -8.30 16.13 -11.70
N PRO A 48 -8.88 14.92 -11.67
CA PRO A 48 -8.14 13.75 -11.22
C PRO A 48 -6.96 13.48 -12.16
N VAL A 49 -5.88 12.89 -11.63
CA VAL A 49 -4.81 12.35 -12.47
C VAL A 49 -5.44 11.34 -13.45
N PRO A 50 -5.07 11.35 -14.75
CA PRO A 50 -5.65 10.43 -15.73
C PRO A 50 -5.55 8.97 -15.28
N ALA A 51 -6.62 8.19 -15.44
CA ALA A 51 -6.71 6.82 -14.94
C ALA A 51 -5.53 5.94 -15.37
N GLU A 52 -5.10 6.07 -16.64
CA GLU A 52 -3.93 5.37 -17.18
C GLU A 52 -2.64 5.68 -16.41
N THR A 53 -2.42 6.94 -16.02
CA THR A 53 -1.26 7.32 -15.20
C THR A 53 -1.34 6.71 -13.80
N GLN A 54 -2.54 6.62 -13.22
CA GLN A 54 -2.74 5.99 -11.91
C GLN A 54 -2.46 4.48 -11.96
N ARG A 55 -2.97 3.77 -12.97
CA ARG A 55 -2.68 2.34 -13.20
C ARG A 55 -1.20 2.08 -13.38
N ARG A 56 -0.51 2.88 -14.21
CA ARG A 56 0.95 2.78 -14.37
C ARG A 56 1.71 3.05 -13.07
N ALA A 57 1.25 4.00 -12.27
CA ALA A 57 1.85 4.26 -10.96
C ALA A 57 1.65 3.06 -10.01
N MET A 58 0.47 2.43 -10.02
CA MET A 58 0.19 1.25 -9.21
C MET A 58 1.02 0.03 -9.65
N GLN A 59 1.17 -0.17 -10.97
CA GLN A 59 2.04 -1.20 -11.54
C GLN A 59 3.50 -0.97 -11.12
N PHE A 60 4.01 0.26 -11.23
CA PHE A 60 5.36 0.60 -10.78
C PHE A 60 5.56 0.30 -9.28
N ILE A 61 4.60 0.65 -8.42
CA ILE A 61 4.69 0.34 -6.99
C ILE A 61 4.72 -1.17 -6.74
N THR A 62 3.95 -1.94 -7.51
CA THR A 62 3.97 -3.40 -7.44
C THR A 62 5.35 -3.95 -7.78
N ASP A 63 5.96 -3.44 -8.84
CA ASP A 63 7.24 -3.92 -9.36
C ASP A 63 8.44 -3.47 -8.50
N GLU A 64 8.41 -2.25 -7.97
CA GLU A 64 9.57 -1.62 -7.33
C GLU A 64 9.49 -1.55 -5.79
N ALA A 65 8.29 -1.69 -5.22
CA ALA A 65 8.10 -1.63 -3.77
C ALA A 65 7.49 -2.88 -3.17
N PHE A 66 6.46 -3.45 -3.78
CA PHE A 66 5.86 -4.66 -3.23
C PHE A 66 6.72 -5.89 -3.52
N THR A 67 7.35 -5.93 -4.68
CA THR A 67 8.40 -6.91 -4.96
C THR A 67 9.67 -6.54 -4.18
N PRO A 68 10.28 -7.47 -3.40
CA PRO A 68 11.49 -7.20 -2.65
C PRO A 68 12.59 -6.69 -3.58
N PRO A 69 13.12 -5.47 -3.37
CA PRO A 69 14.18 -4.92 -4.20
C PRO A 69 15.48 -5.65 -3.89
N THR A 70 15.82 -6.68 -4.66
CA THR A 70 17.01 -7.51 -4.42
C THR A 70 18.31 -6.71 -4.47
N TRP A 71 18.35 -5.61 -5.22
CA TRP A 71 19.48 -4.68 -5.28
C TRP A 71 19.71 -3.92 -3.96
N MET A 72 18.68 -3.79 -3.12
CA MET A 72 18.78 -3.18 -1.78
C MET A 72 19.09 -4.24 -0.71
N ILE A 73 18.99 -5.52 -1.06
CA ILE A 73 19.28 -6.66 -0.18
C ILE A 73 20.61 -7.27 -0.65
N ASP A 74 21.68 -6.50 -0.52
CA ASP A 74 23.04 -6.94 -0.83
C ASP A 74 23.66 -7.61 0.40
N GLU A 75 23.78 -8.94 0.39
CA GLU A 75 24.29 -9.71 1.52
C GLU A 75 25.76 -9.37 1.88
N GLU A 76 26.55 -8.90 0.92
CA GLU A 76 27.95 -8.53 1.15
C GLU A 76 28.05 -7.19 1.90
N ILE A 77 27.18 -6.23 1.56
CA ILE A 77 27.07 -4.95 2.26
C ILE A 77 26.39 -5.15 3.62
N LEU A 78 25.26 -5.84 3.65
CA LEU A 78 24.48 -6.02 4.88
C LEU A 78 25.23 -6.85 5.92
N GLY A 79 25.97 -7.87 5.50
CA GLY A 79 26.83 -8.67 6.39
C GLY A 79 27.98 -7.87 7.03
N ARG A 80 28.30 -6.68 6.50
CA ARG A 80 29.30 -5.75 7.06
C ARG A 80 28.67 -4.67 7.96
N ILE A 81 27.36 -4.43 7.83
CA ILE A 81 26.63 -3.38 8.57
C ILE A 81 25.86 -3.96 9.77
N GLU A 82 25.14 -5.08 9.59
CA GLU A 82 24.26 -5.63 10.62
C GLU A 82 24.19 -7.16 10.60
N ASN A 83 24.20 -7.79 11.78
CA ASN A 83 23.97 -9.24 11.93
C ASN A 83 22.48 -9.60 11.79
N VAL A 84 21.59 -8.71 12.27
CA VAL A 84 20.13 -8.84 12.22
C VAL A 84 19.54 -7.45 12.04
N GLY A 85 18.61 -7.27 11.10
CA GLY A 85 17.90 -5.99 10.92
C GLY A 85 17.27 -5.80 9.54
N THR A 86 17.85 -6.41 8.51
CA THR A 86 17.46 -6.19 7.11
C THR A 86 16.01 -6.56 6.84
N VAL A 87 15.57 -7.71 7.38
CA VAL A 87 14.19 -8.18 7.22
C VAL A 87 13.18 -7.17 7.75
N GLU A 88 13.47 -6.59 8.92
CA GLU A 88 12.61 -5.61 9.56
C GLU A 88 12.69 -4.25 8.87
N ARG A 89 13.88 -3.83 8.43
CA ARG A 89 14.08 -2.60 7.65
C ARG A 89 13.28 -2.65 6.34
N MET A 90 13.40 -3.74 5.58
CA MET A 90 12.64 -3.94 4.35
C MET A 90 11.15 -3.98 4.63
N ARG A 91 10.70 -4.67 5.68
CA ARG A 91 9.29 -4.64 6.07
C ARG A 91 8.80 -3.20 6.27
N ARG A 92 9.51 -2.37 7.04
CA ARG A 92 9.10 -0.98 7.28
C ARG A 92 9.02 -0.17 5.99
N LEU A 93 9.98 -0.34 5.08
CA LEU A 93 9.98 0.34 3.78
C LEU A 93 8.75 -0.04 2.94
N GLN A 94 8.54 -1.35 2.74
CA GLN A 94 7.44 -1.84 1.89
C GLN A 94 6.06 -1.56 2.50
N VAL A 95 5.90 -1.77 3.81
CA VAL A 95 4.64 -1.48 4.53
C VAL A 95 4.37 0.03 4.58
N GLY A 96 5.41 0.86 4.70
CA GLY A 96 5.28 2.31 4.61
C GLY A 96 4.71 2.76 3.26
N VAL A 97 5.19 2.20 2.15
CA VAL A 97 4.63 2.45 0.82
C VAL A 97 3.19 1.94 0.72
N LEU A 98 2.91 0.74 1.23
CA LEU A 98 1.56 0.17 1.22
C LEU A 98 0.55 1.04 1.99
N ASN A 99 0.90 1.47 3.20
CA ASN A 99 0.07 2.35 4.02
C ASN A 99 -0.14 3.69 3.32
N ASN A 100 0.91 4.19 2.66
CA ASN A 100 0.81 5.39 1.85
C ASN A 100 -0.10 5.20 0.64
N VAL A 101 -0.15 4.05 -0.04
CA VAL A 101 -1.12 3.78 -1.13
C VAL A 101 -2.54 3.72 -0.56
N LEU A 102 -2.73 2.93 0.50
CA LEU A 102 -4.03 2.66 1.13
C LEU A 102 -4.48 3.76 2.12
N GLN A 103 -4.01 4.99 1.95
CA GLN A 103 -4.39 6.11 2.80
C GLN A 103 -5.86 6.50 2.55
N THR A 104 -6.63 6.67 3.62
CA THR A 104 -8.08 6.94 3.55
C THR A 104 -8.43 8.19 2.73
N GLY A 105 -7.67 9.27 2.88
CA GLY A 105 -7.92 10.50 2.12
C GLY A 105 -7.77 10.31 0.60
N ARG A 106 -6.89 9.40 0.15
CA ARG A 106 -6.79 9.04 -1.27
C ARG A 106 -7.97 8.20 -1.71
N MET A 107 -8.36 7.23 -0.91
CA MET A 107 -9.54 6.40 -1.18
C MET A 107 -10.78 7.28 -1.34
N GLN A 108 -10.97 8.26 -0.45
CA GLN A 108 -12.06 9.23 -0.58
C GLN A 108 -11.95 10.06 -1.86
N ARG A 109 -10.75 10.52 -2.25
CA ARG A 109 -10.58 11.23 -3.52
C ARG A 109 -10.92 10.38 -4.75
N LEU A 110 -10.69 9.07 -4.71
CA LEU A 110 -11.11 8.17 -5.79
C LEU A 110 -12.63 8.04 -5.84
N ILE A 111 -13.30 7.90 -4.69
CA ILE A 111 -14.77 7.91 -4.58
C ILE A 111 -15.35 9.21 -5.17
N GLU A 112 -14.80 10.36 -4.76
CA GLU A 112 -15.22 11.68 -5.25
C GLU A 112 -14.96 11.84 -6.77
N ALA A 113 -13.85 11.30 -7.27
CA ALA A 113 -13.53 11.36 -8.69
C ALA A 113 -14.53 10.54 -9.52
N GLU A 114 -14.82 9.32 -9.09
CA GLU A 114 -15.80 8.44 -9.76
C GLU A 114 -17.20 9.06 -9.74
N ALA A 115 -17.65 9.59 -8.59
CA ALA A 115 -18.94 10.25 -8.47
C ALA A 115 -19.08 11.50 -9.36
N ARG A 116 -17.98 12.23 -9.60
CA ARG A 116 -17.99 13.50 -10.36
C ARG A 116 -17.72 13.33 -11.85
N PHE A 117 -16.90 12.35 -12.24
CA PHE A 117 -16.38 12.20 -13.59
C PHE A 117 -16.81 10.88 -14.26
N GLY A 118 -17.43 9.97 -13.52
CA GLY A 118 -17.96 8.69 -14.00
C GLY A 118 -16.90 7.63 -14.28
N ASP A 119 -17.32 6.55 -14.93
CA ASP A 119 -16.59 5.26 -15.11
C ASP A 119 -15.25 5.34 -15.86
N GLY A 120 -14.85 6.52 -16.36
CA GLY A 120 -13.54 6.74 -16.99
C GLY A 120 -12.40 7.00 -16.01
N THR A 121 -12.69 7.13 -14.71
CA THR A 121 -11.68 7.34 -13.66
C THR A 121 -11.09 6.03 -13.16
N TYR A 122 -9.90 6.09 -12.57
CA TYR A 122 -9.38 4.98 -11.77
C TYR A 122 -10.18 4.91 -10.47
N SER A 123 -10.88 3.82 -10.23
CA SER A 123 -11.83 3.71 -9.11
C SER A 123 -11.16 3.25 -7.82
N LEU A 124 -11.92 3.34 -6.71
CA LEU A 124 -11.48 2.77 -5.42
C LEU A 124 -11.33 1.24 -5.52
N THR A 125 -12.25 0.56 -6.20
CA THR A 125 -12.22 -0.90 -6.36
C THR A 125 -11.01 -1.36 -7.18
N GLU A 126 -10.68 -0.65 -8.26
CA GLU A 126 -9.45 -0.90 -9.03
C GLU A 126 -8.20 -0.72 -8.14
N MET A 127 -8.11 0.37 -7.38
CA MET A 127 -6.93 0.63 -6.54
C MET A 127 -6.70 -0.45 -5.47
N VAL A 128 -7.75 -0.85 -4.73
CA VAL A 128 -7.60 -1.85 -3.66
C VAL A 128 -7.37 -3.24 -4.26
N GLY A 129 -8.02 -3.56 -5.38
CA GLY A 129 -7.79 -4.79 -6.14
C GLY A 129 -6.35 -4.91 -6.66
N ASP A 130 -5.83 -3.87 -7.31
CA ASP A 130 -4.44 -3.84 -7.80
C ASP A 130 -3.44 -3.98 -6.64
N ALA A 131 -3.73 -3.35 -5.49
CA ALA A 131 -2.91 -3.49 -4.29
C ALA A 131 -2.92 -4.93 -3.75
N ARG A 132 -4.09 -5.59 -3.70
CA ARG A 132 -4.21 -7.01 -3.33
C ARG A 132 -3.38 -7.87 -4.28
N GLU A 133 -3.56 -7.70 -5.59
CA GLU A 133 -2.88 -8.51 -6.60
C GLU A 133 -1.35 -8.35 -6.53
N GLY A 134 -0.85 -7.13 -6.33
CA GLY A 134 0.58 -6.86 -6.18
C GLY A 134 1.19 -7.41 -4.87
N VAL A 135 0.45 -7.35 -3.76
CA VAL A 135 0.89 -7.89 -2.47
C VAL A 135 0.84 -9.43 -2.44
N TRP A 136 -0.10 -10.05 -3.16
CA TRP A 136 -0.39 -11.48 -3.10
C TRP A 136 -0.07 -12.25 -4.40
N THR A 137 0.85 -11.75 -5.24
CA THR A 137 1.22 -12.37 -6.53
C THR A 137 1.54 -13.87 -6.46
N GLU A 138 2.03 -14.37 -5.32
CA GLU A 138 2.33 -15.78 -5.07
C GLU A 138 1.11 -16.70 -5.07
N LEU A 139 -0.09 -16.18 -4.75
CA LEU A 139 -1.33 -16.94 -4.81
C LEU A 139 -1.64 -17.36 -6.25
N ARG A 140 -1.41 -16.45 -7.21
CA ARG A 140 -1.58 -16.71 -8.64
C ARG A 140 -0.42 -17.50 -9.25
N THR A 141 0.82 -17.16 -8.89
CA THR A 141 2.01 -17.81 -9.50
C THR A 141 2.34 -19.18 -8.92
N GLY A 142 1.75 -19.54 -7.77
CA GLY A 142 2.02 -20.81 -7.09
C GLY A 142 3.41 -20.88 -6.43
N ARG A 143 4.23 -19.84 -6.54
CA ARG A 143 5.58 -19.79 -5.96
C ARG A 143 5.55 -19.87 -4.42
N ALA A 144 6.66 -20.29 -3.83
CA ALA A 144 6.84 -20.21 -2.39
C ALA A 144 6.89 -18.74 -1.93
N ILE A 145 6.24 -18.44 -0.81
CA ILE A 145 6.21 -17.08 -0.28
C ILE A 145 7.44 -16.86 0.60
N GLY A 146 8.37 -16.02 0.16
CA GLY A 146 9.60 -15.68 0.88
C GLY A 146 9.38 -14.77 2.09
N THR A 147 10.38 -14.64 2.96
CA THR A 147 10.26 -13.91 4.25
C THR A 147 9.80 -12.45 4.09
N TYR A 148 10.41 -11.70 3.16
CA TYR A 148 10.04 -10.30 2.90
C TYR A 148 8.58 -10.16 2.42
N ARG A 149 8.16 -11.06 1.52
CA ARG A 149 6.79 -11.11 0.99
C ARG A 149 5.76 -11.42 2.07
N ARG A 150 6.03 -12.41 2.93
CA ARG A 150 5.17 -12.71 4.08
C ARG A 150 5.01 -11.53 5.04
N ASN A 151 6.07 -10.73 5.20
CA ASN A 151 6.02 -9.55 6.06
C ASN A 151 5.15 -8.43 5.46
N LEU A 152 5.29 -8.16 4.16
CA LEU A 152 4.41 -7.24 3.44
C LEU A 152 2.95 -7.69 3.50
N GLN A 153 2.69 -8.98 3.27
CA GLN A 153 1.35 -9.58 3.34
C GLN A 153 0.71 -9.44 4.72
N ARG A 154 1.49 -9.58 5.80
CA ARG A 154 0.99 -9.30 7.16
C ARG A 154 0.67 -7.82 7.37
N GLY A 155 1.55 -6.92 6.92
CA GLY A 155 1.29 -5.48 6.99
C GLY A 155 0.06 -5.06 6.18
N TYR A 156 -0.22 -5.76 5.07
CA TYR A 156 -1.47 -5.57 4.31
C TYR A 156 -2.71 -5.94 5.11
N LEU A 157 -2.70 -7.10 5.78
CA LEU A 157 -3.83 -7.50 6.63
C LEU A 157 -4.02 -6.55 7.81
N GLU A 158 -2.93 -6.12 8.45
CA GLU A 158 -2.96 -5.10 9.51
C GLU A 158 -3.57 -3.78 9.00
N ARG A 159 -3.18 -3.33 7.81
CA ARG A 159 -3.75 -2.13 7.21
C ARG A 159 -5.23 -2.28 6.86
N LEU A 160 -5.66 -3.45 6.38
CA LEU A 160 -7.07 -3.70 6.11
C LEU A 160 -7.90 -3.79 7.39
N ASP A 161 -7.33 -4.32 8.47
CA ASP A 161 -7.95 -4.32 9.79
C ASP A 161 -8.23 -2.89 10.27
N GLU A 162 -7.23 -2.00 10.19
CA GLU A 162 -7.41 -0.58 10.53
C GLU A 162 -8.51 0.10 9.70
N LEU A 163 -8.62 -0.23 8.42
CA LEU A 163 -9.64 0.34 7.54
C LEU A 163 -11.04 -0.22 7.84
N MET A 164 -11.11 -1.47 8.27
CA MET A 164 -12.35 -2.20 8.48
C MET A 164 -12.93 -1.96 9.88
N ASN A 165 -12.08 -2.05 10.90
CA ASN A 165 -12.44 -2.04 12.31
C ASN A 165 -11.95 -0.78 13.06
N GLY A 166 -11.07 0.02 12.47
CA GLY A 166 -10.61 1.27 13.08
C GLY A 166 -11.63 2.41 12.98
N ASP A 167 -11.50 3.38 13.89
CA ASP A 167 -12.31 4.62 13.92
C ASP A 167 -11.95 5.63 12.81
N GLY A 168 -10.99 5.27 11.95
CA GLY A 168 -10.37 6.16 10.97
C GLY A 168 -9.26 7.01 11.57
N PRO A 169 -8.46 7.69 10.72
CA PRO A 169 -7.50 8.63 11.26
C PRO A 169 -8.27 9.68 12.06
N SER A 170 -7.88 9.90 13.33
CA SER A 170 -8.21 11.17 13.98
C SER A 170 -7.78 12.26 13.00
N ALA A 171 -8.70 13.13 12.59
CA ALA A 171 -8.40 14.21 11.65
C ALA A 171 -7.04 14.81 12.06
N PRO A 172 -6.04 14.83 11.16
CA PRO A 172 -4.71 15.28 11.56
C PRO A 172 -4.89 16.67 12.12
N THR A 173 -4.67 16.82 13.43
CA THR A 173 -4.60 18.13 14.06
C THR A 173 -3.29 18.70 13.57
N SER A 174 -3.30 19.30 12.38
CA SER A 174 -2.16 20.00 11.88
C SER A 174 -1.92 21.16 12.86
N SER A 175 -0.79 21.16 13.56
CA SER A 175 -0.41 22.29 14.41
C SER A 175 -0.05 23.55 13.59
N PHE A 176 -0.19 23.46 12.26
CA PHE A 176 0.15 24.49 11.29
C PHE A 176 -1.13 24.98 10.59
N PRO A 177 -1.60 26.21 10.91
CA PRO A 177 -2.78 26.80 10.29
C PRO A 177 -2.67 26.83 8.75
N GLY A 178 -3.69 26.31 8.06
CA GLY A 178 -3.79 26.34 6.60
C GLY A 178 -3.40 25.05 5.87
N LEU A 179 -2.95 24.00 6.58
CA LEU A 179 -2.77 22.68 5.98
C LEU A 179 -4.07 21.86 5.91
N ASP A 180 -5.13 22.28 6.61
CA ASP A 180 -6.42 21.59 6.65
C ASP A 180 -7.09 21.45 5.27
N GLU A 181 -6.84 22.41 4.35
CA GLU A 181 -7.32 22.33 2.96
C GLU A 181 -6.72 21.14 2.17
N TYR A 182 -5.57 20.61 2.62
CA TYR A 182 -4.89 19.48 1.98
C TYR A 182 -5.25 18.12 2.58
N TYR A 183 -6.03 18.10 3.68
CA TYR A 183 -6.47 16.87 4.32
C TYR A 183 -7.91 16.55 3.95
N THR A 184 -8.11 15.39 3.34
CA THR A 184 -9.45 14.86 3.08
C THR A 184 -9.97 14.21 4.36
N ASN A 185 -10.99 14.80 4.99
CA ASN A 185 -11.66 14.20 6.14
C ASN A 185 -12.47 12.98 5.67
N VAL A 186 -12.37 11.86 6.38
CA VAL A 186 -13.02 10.59 5.98
C VAL A 186 -13.74 10.00 7.18
N ASN A 187 -15.05 9.86 7.07
CA ASN A 187 -15.85 9.07 8.01
C ASN A 187 -15.86 7.61 7.53
N LEU A 188 -14.90 6.81 8.00
CA LEU A 188 -14.75 5.42 7.57
C LEU A 188 -16.06 4.59 7.69
N PRO A 189 -16.77 4.60 8.83
CA PRO A 189 -18.07 3.93 8.98
C PRO A 189 -19.12 4.28 7.93
N GLN A 190 -19.08 5.50 7.38
CA GLN A 190 -20.06 6.00 6.42
C GLN A 190 -19.52 6.09 4.99
N SER A 191 -18.39 5.42 4.71
CA SER A 191 -17.74 5.43 3.40
C SER A 191 -17.75 4.05 2.75
N ASP A 192 -17.74 4.01 1.41
CA ASP A 192 -17.62 2.77 0.64
C ASP A 192 -16.30 2.03 0.88
N ILE A 193 -15.32 2.68 1.53
CA ILE A 193 -14.02 2.09 1.87
C ILE A 193 -14.19 0.79 2.64
N ARG A 194 -15.04 0.76 3.67
CA ARG A 194 -15.28 -0.45 4.47
C ARG A 194 -15.93 -1.56 3.64
N ALA A 195 -16.87 -1.22 2.75
CA ALA A 195 -17.51 -2.19 1.88
C ALA A 195 -16.51 -2.81 0.88
N VAL A 196 -15.67 -1.98 0.25
CA VAL A 196 -14.62 -2.44 -0.67
C VAL A 196 -13.60 -3.30 0.06
N VAL A 197 -13.11 -2.87 1.22
CA VAL A 197 -12.14 -3.64 2.03
C VAL A 197 -12.71 -5.01 2.43
N ARG A 198 -13.98 -5.07 2.87
CA ARG A 198 -14.66 -6.35 3.16
C ARG A 198 -14.68 -7.26 1.94
N GLY A 199 -15.08 -6.75 0.77
CA GLY A 199 -15.10 -7.54 -0.47
C GLY A 199 -13.73 -8.09 -0.88
N GLU A 200 -12.68 -7.29 -0.72
CA GLU A 200 -11.30 -7.67 -1.02
C GLU A 200 -10.75 -8.71 -0.02
N LEU A 201 -11.10 -8.59 1.27
CA LEU A 201 -10.79 -9.61 2.29
C LEU A 201 -11.46 -10.95 1.95
N GLU A 202 -12.72 -10.94 1.56
CA GLU A 202 -13.45 -12.16 1.15
C GLU A 202 -12.88 -12.79 -0.12
N LEU A 203 -12.48 -11.98 -1.10
CA LEU A 203 -11.76 -12.42 -2.30
C LEU A 203 -10.44 -13.09 -1.93
N LEU A 204 -9.63 -12.41 -1.13
CA LEU A 204 -8.34 -12.92 -0.67
C LEU A 204 -8.50 -14.21 0.13
N GLN A 205 -9.52 -14.30 0.99
CA GLN A 205 -9.82 -15.52 1.75
C GLN A 205 -10.04 -16.72 0.82
N ARG A 206 -10.79 -16.54 -0.29
CA ARG A 206 -11.01 -17.60 -1.29
C ARG A 206 -9.71 -17.98 -2.01
N GLU A 207 -8.91 -17.01 -2.42
CA GLU A 207 -7.64 -17.25 -3.10
C GLU A 207 -6.64 -18.01 -2.23
N ILE A 208 -6.56 -17.66 -0.94
CA ILE A 208 -5.70 -18.35 0.01
C ILE A 208 -6.16 -19.81 0.20
N ARG A 209 -7.47 -20.06 0.36
CA ARG A 209 -8.00 -21.44 0.47
C ARG A 209 -7.68 -22.26 -0.77
N ASN A 210 -7.84 -21.69 -1.96
CA ASN A 210 -7.47 -22.35 -3.22
C ASN A 210 -5.98 -22.68 -3.27
N ARG A 211 -5.11 -21.73 -2.90
CA ARG A 211 -3.66 -21.93 -2.87
C ARG A 211 -3.24 -23.00 -1.88
N LEU A 212 -3.88 -23.09 -0.71
CA LEU A 212 -3.64 -24.14 0.27
C LEU A 212 -4.00 -25.53 -0.27
N GLY A 213 -5.12 -25.65 -1.00
CA GLY A 213 -5.55 -26.88 -1.67
C GLY A 213 -4.59 -27.36 -2.77
N ALA A 214 -3.95 -26.44 -3.49
CA ALA A 214 -2.98 -26.76 -4.54
C ALA A 214 -1.62 -27.27 -4.04
N GLY A 215 -1.37 -27.25 -2.72
CA GLY A 215 -0.12 -27.74 -2.11
C GLY A 215 0.99 -26.69 -2.08
N ALA A 216 1.54 -26.42 -0.90
CA ALA A 216 2.58 -25.45 -0.67
C ALA A 216 3.69 -26.02 0.23
N ASN A 217 4.88 -25.42 0.19
CA ASN A 217 5.93 -25.77 1.14
C ASN A 217 5.50 -25.44 2.59
N ARG A 218 6.17 -26.03 3.58
CA ARG A 218 5.78 -25.93 4.99
C ARG A 218 5.58 -24.49 5.45
N MET A 219 6.52 -23.59 5.16
CA MET A 219 6.45 -22.20 5.61
C MET A 219 5.36 -21.40 4.91
N THR A 220 5.12 -21.63 3.61
CA THR A 220 4.01 -21.00 2.89
C THR A 220 2.68 -21.47 3.46
N ARG A 221 2.52 -22.77 3.73
CA ARG A 221 1.30 -23.32 4.34
C ARG A 221 1.01 -22.67 5.69
N LEU A 222 2.00 -22.62 6.58
CA LEU A 222 1.84 -22.00 7.91
C LEU A 222 1.45 -20.53 7.80
N HIS A 223 2.08 -19.79 6.89
CA HIS A 223 1.77 -18.38 6.70
C HIS A 223 0.35 -18.16 6.17
N LEU A 224 -0.08 -18.95 5.18
CA LEU A 224 -1.42 -18.82 4.60
C LEU A 224 -2.52 -19.23 5.59
N GLN A 225 -2.25 -20.19 6.47
CA GLN A 225 -3.17 -20.55 7.56
C GLN A 225 -3.29 -19.42 8.60
N ASP A 226 -2.17 -18.81 9.00
CA ASP A 226 -2.16 -17.61 9.87
C ASP A 226 -2.90 -16.43 9.20
N ALA A 227 -2.69 -16.21 7.90
CA ALA A 227 -3.38 -15.19 7.13
C ALA A 227 -4.90 -15.40 7.08
N LEU A 228 -5.37 -16.65 6.90
CA LEU A 228 -6.80 -16.97 6.94
C LEU A 228 -7.42 -16.65 8.30
N ALA A 229 -6.77 -17.08 9.39
CA ALA A 229 -7.26 -16.80 10.74
C ALA A 229 -7.36 -15.29 11.00
N ARG A 230 -6.36 -14.51 10.55
CA ARG A 230 -6.40 -13.04 10.64
C ARG A 230 -7.55 -12.44 9.84
N ILE A 231 -7.76 -12.88 8.60
CA ILE A 231 -8.89 -12.40 7.79
C ILE A 231 -10.23 -12.72 8.48
N GLU A 232 -10.37 -13.91 9.07
CA GLU A 232 -11.56 -14.29 9.83
C GLU A 232 -11.77 -13.36 11.03
N SER A 233 -10.75 -13.09 11.84
CA SER A 233 -10.84 -12.13 12.95
C SER A 233 -11.12 -10.69 12.52
N ILE A 234 -10.65 -10.27 11.34
CA ILE A 234 -10.94 -8.93 10.80
C ILE A 234 -12.41 -8.83 10.36
N LEU A 235 -12.94 -9.87 9.70
CA LEU A 235 -14.29 -9.88 9.16
C LEU A 235 -15.37 -10.07 10.24
N ASP A 236 -15.01 -10.77 11.31
CA ASP A 236 -15.85 -11.16 12.45
C ASP A 236 -15.04 -11.05 13.76
N PRO A 237 -14.84 -9.82 14.29
CA PRO A 237 -14.11 -9.62 15.53
C PRO A 237 -14.93 -10.14 16.73
N GLU A 238 -14.31 -10.94 17.60
CA GLU A 238 -14.94 -11.35 18.86
C GLU A 238 -15.22 -10.10 19.73
N GLU A 239 -16.44 -10.00 20.28
CA GLU A 239 -16.90 -8.92 21.17
C GLU A 239 -16.15 -8.86 22.52
#